data_AF-A0A914Y6X9-F1
#
_entry.id   AF-A0A914Y6X9-F1
#
_cell.length_a   1.000
_cell.length_b   1.000
_cell.length_c   1.000
_cell.angle_alpha   90.00
_cell.angle_beta   90.00
_cell.angle_gamma   90.00
#
_symmetry.space_group_name_H-M   'P 1'
#
loop_
_entity.id
_entity.type
_entity.pdbx_description
1 polymer ?
#
loop_
_entity_poly.entity_id
_entity_poly.type
_entity_poly.pdbx_seq_one_letter_code
_entity_poly.pdbx_strand_id
1 'polypeptide(L)'
;MDESQYNALIYTLISELAILQGPPGTGKTYMGLQIAKLLFDNWSIWNSDAKESRPMLVVCYTNHALDQFLEGISKFVPEGIIRVGGRCKNETVAQ
;
A
#
# COMPACT_ATOMS: atom_id res chain seq x y z
N MET A 1 -15.19 -7.74 -2.34
CA MET A 1 -15.30 -6.39 -2.92
C MET A 1 -16.62 -6.30 -3.62
N ASP A 2 -17.31 -5.18 -3.46
CA ASP A 2 -18.45 -4.86 -4.32
C ASP A 2 -17.98 -4.27 -5.67
N GLU A 3 -18.92 -4.05 -6.58
CA GLU A 3 -18.65 -3.52 -7.92
C GLU A 3 -18.03 -2.13 -7.90
N SER A 4 -18.42 -1.26 -6.96
CA SER A 4 -17.89 0.10 -6.84
C SER A 4 -16.42 0.08 -6.44
N GLN A 5 -16.06 -0.78 -5.47
CA GLN A 5 -14.69 -1.02 -5.05
C GLN A 5 -13.86 -1.61 -6.19
N TYR A 6 -14.42 -2.55 -6.95
CA TYR A 6 -13.73 -3.14 -8.10
C TYR A 6 -13.41 -2.09 -9.17
N ASN A 7 -14.39 -1.27 -9.55
CA ASN A 7 -14.18 -0.20 -10.52
C ASN A 7 -13.16 0.84 -10.03
N ALA A 8 -13.20 1.18 -8.74
CA ALA A 8 -12.22 2.07 -8.12
C ALA A 8 -10.80 1.49 -8.17
N LEU A 9 -10.65 0.18 -7.94
CA LEU A 9 -9.35 -0.51 -8.05
C LEU A 9 -8.77 -0.42 -9.46
N ILE A 10 -9.58 -0.76 -10.47
CA ILE A 10 -9.16 -0.70 -11.87
C ILE A 10 -8.75 0.72 -12.23
N TYR A 11 -9.57 1.72 -11.86
CA TYR A 11 -9.27 3.12 -12.12
C TYR A 11 -7.93 3.55 -11.48
N THR A 12 -7.65 3.13 -10.25
CA THR A 12 -6.38 3.41 -9.57
C THR A 12 -5.17 2.79 -10.28
N LEU A 13 -5.30 1.60 -10.88
CA LEU A 13 -4.16 0.92 -11.52
C LEU A 13 -3.81 1.47 -12.90
N ILE A 14 -4.78 2.04 -13.62
CA ILE A 14 -4.57 2.54 -14.98
C ILE A 14 -4.37 4.06 -15.05
N SER A 15 -4.49 4.75 -13.93
CA SER A 15 -4.36 6.20 -13.85
C SER A 15 -3.03 6.57 -13.20
N GLU A 16 -2.36 7.60 -13.71
CA GLU A 16 -1.15 8.16 -13.07
C GLU A 16 -1.46 8.75 -11.68
N LEU A 17 -2.67 9.29 -11.52
CA LEU A 17 -3.19 9.79 -10.25
C LEU A 17 -4.64 9.36 -10.07
N ALA A 18 -4.94 8.78 -8.90
CA ALA A 18 -6.31 8.43 -8.51
C ALA A 18 -6.57 8.86 -7.07
N ILE A 19 -7.80 9.34 -6.82
CA ILE A 19 -8.25 9.75 -5.49
C ILE A 19 -9.37 8.80 -5.05
N LEU A 20 -9.10 8.02 -4.01
CA LEU A 20 -10.06 7.09 -3.42
C LEU A 20 -10.75 7.74 -2.22
N GLN A 21 -12.04 7.99 -2.33
CA GLN A 21 -12.86 8.56 -1.25
C GLN A 21 -13.90 7.55 -0.77
N GLY A 22 -14.23 7.62 0.51
CA GLY A 22 -15.30 6.80 1.09
C GLY A 22 -15.57 7.21 2.54
N PRO A 23 -16.82 7.11 3.04
CA PRO A 23 -17.14 7.32 4.45
C PRO A 23 -16.32 6.46 5.42
N PRO A 24 -16.29 6.77 6.72
CA PRO A 24 -15.68 5.89 7.73
C PRO A 24 -16.25 4.47 7.62
N GLY A 25 -15.38 3.45 7.71
CA GLY A 25 -15.79 2.05 7.65
C GLY A 25 -16.00 1.45 6.25
N THR A 26 -15.86 2.21 5.15
CA THR A 26 -16.12 1.69 3.78
C THR A 26 -14.95 0.93 3.14
N GLY A 27 -14.07 0.32 3.95
CA GLY A 27 -13.00 -0.56 3.45
C GLY A 27 -11.83 0.14 2.74
N LYS A 28 -11.61 1.45 2.92
CA LYS A 28 -10.47 2.17 2.31
C LYS A 28 -9.12 1.53 2.62
N THR A 29 -8.90 1.10 3.87
CA THR A 29 -7.67 0.39 4.25
C THR A 29 -7.54 -0.93 3.50
N TYR A 30 -8.63 -1.71 3.40
CA TYR A 30 -8.66 -2.95 2.63
C TYR A 30 -8.34 -2.70 1.15
N MET A 31 -8.94 -1.67 0.55
CA MET A 31 -8.66 -1.26 -0.83
C MET A 31 -7.20 -0.88 -1.04
N GLY A 32 -6.63 -0.07 -0.14
CA GLY A 32 -5.21 0.29 -0.18
C GLY A 32 -4.29 -0.94 -0.13
N LEU A 33 -4.63 -1.94 0.68
CA LEU A 33 -3.88 -3.20 0.74
C LEU A 33 -3.99 -4.02 -0.55
N GLN A 34 -5.17 -4.06 -1.19
CA GLN A 34 -5.31 -4.73 -2.49
C GLN A 34 -4.50 -4.04 -3.58
N ILE A 35 -4.47 -2.70 -3.59
CA ILE A 35 -3.66 -1.92 -4.53
C ILE A 35 -2.17 -2.20 -4.31
N ALA A 36 -1.71 -2.09 -3.06
CA ALA A 36 -0.32 -2.36 -2.71
C ALA A 36 0.09 -3.79 -3.09
N LYS A 37 -0.77 -4.77 -2.83
CA LYS A 37 -0.54 -6.16 -3.21
C LYS A 37 -0.44 -6.33 -4.72
N LEU A 38 -1.38 -5.78 -5.50
CA LEU A 38 -1.36 -5.90 -6.95
C LEU A 38 -0.14 -5.23 -7.58
N LEU A 39 0.25 -4.05 -7.06
CA LEU A 39 1.48 -3.39 -7.48
C LEU A 39 2.70 -4.26 -7.14
N PHE A 40 2.78 -4.81 -5.93
CA PHE A 40 3.89 -5.69 -5.54
C PHE A 40 3.97 -6.97 -6.39
N ASP A 41 2.85 -7.66 -6.57
CA ASP A 41 2.76 -8.90 -7.36
C ASP A 41 3.16 -8.68 -8.83
N ASN A 42 2.99 -7.45 -9.33
CA ASN A 42 3.34 -7.05 -10.71
C ASN A 42 4.58 -6.15 -10.79
N TRP A 43 5.40 -6.12 -9.74
CA TRP A 43 6.59 -5.25 -9.63
C TRP A 43 7.50 -5.32 -10.87
N SER A 44 7.74 -6.53 -11.37
CA SER A 44 8.61 -6.76 -12.54
C SER A 44 8.11 -6.11 -13.82
N ILE A 45 6.82 -5.74 -13.91
CA ILE A 45 6.21 -5.11 -15.09
C ILE A 45 6.48 -3.60 -15.07
N TRP A 46 6.22 -2.93 -13.96
CA TRP A 46 6.32 -1.47 -13.83
C TRP A 46 7.67 -0.99 -13.28
N ASN A 47 8.51 -1.91 -12.79
CA ASN A 47 9.86 -1.66 -12.27
C ASN A 47 10.89 -2.63 -12.88
N SER A 48 10.86 -2.75 -14.21
CA SER A 48 11.67 -3.69 -15.00
C SER A 48 13.12 -3.25 -15.23
N ASP A 49 13.45 -1.98 -15.00
CA ASP A 49 14.82 -1.49 -15.18
C ASP A 49 15.70 -1.89 -14.00
N ALA A 50 16.54 -2.90 -14.21
CA ALA A 50 17.47 -3.40 -13.20
C ALA A 50 18.50 -2.35 -12.73
N LYS A 51 18.68 -1.25 -13.48
CA LYS A 51 19.57 -0.13 -13.09
C LYS A 51 18.87 0.89 -12.19
N GLU A 52 17.54 0.93 -12.19
CA GLU A 52 16.73 1.88 -11.43
C GLU A 52 15.64 1.15 -10.64
N SER A 53 15.97 0.68 -9.43
CA SER A 53 14.97 0.15 -8.51
C SER A 53 14.08 1.28 -7.98
N ARG A 54 12.79 1.25 -8.33
CA ARG A 54 11.77 2.21 -7.87
C ARG A 54 10.97 1.66 -6.67
N PRO A 55 11.27 2.07 -5.43
CA PRO A 55 10.52 1.60 -4.27
C PRO A 55 9.09 2.15 -4.24
N MET A 56 8.15 1.38 -3.68
CA MET A 56 6.81 1.87 -3.36
C MET A 56 6.87 2.76 -2.10
N LEU A 57 6.49 4.03 -2.23
CA LEU A 57 6.42 4.95 -1.11
C LEU A 57 5.01 4.97 -0.51
N VAL A 58 4.91 4.67 0.79
CA VAL A 58 3.67 4.74 1.56
C VAL A 58 3.78 5.88 2.57
N VAL A 59 2.82 6.81 2.52
CA VAL A 59 2.77 7.97 3.42
C VAL A 59 1.42 8.00 4.13
N CYS A 60 1.45 8.24 5.44
CA CYS A 60 0.25 8.39 6.28
C CYS A 60 0.41 9.61 7.20
N TYR A 61 -0.70 10.22 7.58
CA TYR A 61 -0.70 11.40 8.46
C TYR A 61 -0.29 11.07 9.90
N THR A 62 -0.60 9.86 10.38
CA THR A 62 -0.27 9.42 11.74
C THR A 62 0.56 8.14 11.72
N ASN A 63 1.45 8.00 12.70
CA ASN A 63 2.23 6.77 12.89
C ASN A 63 1.32 5.56 13.11
N HIS A 64 0.19 5.72 13.81
CA HIS A 64 -0.73 4.62 14.05
C HIS A 64 -1.33 4.08 12.75
N ALA A 65 -1.74 4.96 11.84
CA ALA A 65 -2.25 4.56 10.53
C ALA A 65 -1.16 3.91 9.67
N LEU A 66 0.07 4.46 9.70
CA LEU A 66 1.21 3.90 8.99
C LEU A 66 1.52 2.48 9.49
N ASP A 67 1.67 2.31 10.80
CA ASP A 67 2.02 1.03 11.42
C ASP A 67 0.95 -0.03 11.12
N GLN A 68 -0.35 0.30 11.20
CA GLN A 68 -1.45 -0.61 10.83
C GLN A 68 -1.44 -1.00 9.35
N PHE A 69 -1.13 -0.04 8.47
CA PHE A 69 -1.10 -0.31 7.04
C PHE A 69 0.09 -1.18 6.65
N LEU A 70 1.26 -0.91 7.21
CA LEU A 70 2.47 -1.72 7.01
C LEU A 70 2.33 -3.14 7.59
N GLU A 71 1.64 -3.33 8.72
CA GLU A 71 1.29 -4.67 9.23
C GLU A 71 0.37 -5.44 8.26
N GLY A 72 -0.50 -4.73 7.53
CA GLY A 72 -1.27 -5.33 6.45
C GLY A 72 -0.39 -5.76 5.27
N ILE A 73 0.58 -4.93 4.90
CA ILE A 73 1.52 -5.16 3.79
C ILE A 73 2.48 -6.32 4.09
N SER A 74 3.01 -6.42 5.31
CA SER A 74 3.97 -7.46 5.70
C SER A 74 3.43 -8.88 5.55
N LYS A 75 2.10 -9.04 5.49
CA LYS A 75 1.45 -10.35 5.23
C LYS A 75 1.68 -10.87 3.81
N PHE A 76 2.04 -10.01 2.86
CA PHE A 76 2.29 -10.39 1.46
C PHE A 76 3.61 -9.84 0.90
N VAL A 77 4.29 -8.94 1.62
CA VAL A 77 5.66 -8.52 1.34
C VAL A 77 6.54 -8.97 2.50
N PRO A 78 7.20 -10.14 2.39
CA PRO A 78 7.89 -10.74 3.54
C PRO A 78 9.17 -9.99 3.94
N GLU A 79 9.81 -9.29 3.00
CA GLU A 79 11.09 -8.61 3.20
C GLU A 79 11.13 -7.27 2.43
N GLY A 80 12.05 -6.38 2.81
CA GLY A 80 12.29 -5.12 2.09
C GLY A 80 11.39 -3.95 2.49
N ILE A 81 10.60 -4.07 3.56
CA ILE A 81 9.83 -2.96 4.13
C ILE A 81 10.73 -2.10 5.02
N ILE A 82 10.84 -0.81 4.72
CA ILE A 82 11.57 0.17 5.54
C ILE A 82 10.56 1.18 6.08
N ARG A 83 10.49 1.31 7.41
CA ARG A 83 9.56 2.23 8.09
C ARG A 83 10.33 3.43 8.66
N VAL A 84 10.03 4.63 8.15
CA VAL A 84 10.68 5.87 8.57
C VAL A 84 9.74 6.70 9.46
N GLY A 85 10.17 7.06 10.67
CA GLY A 85 9.42 7.92 11.59
C GLY A 85 9.80 7.72 13.06
N GLY A 86 9.34 8.59 13.97
CA GLY A 86 9.53 8.43 15.42
C GLY A 86 8.75 7.25 16.02
N ARG A 87 8.99 6.92 17.31
CA ARG A 87 8.34 5.84 18.13
C ARG A 87 7.35 4.94 17.36
N CYS A 88 7.81 3.78 16.92
CA CYS A 88 6.93 2.67 16.51
C CYS A 88 6.60 1.83 17.74
N LYS A 89 5.34 1.41 17.90
CA LYS A 89 4.93 0.48 18.97
C LYS A 89 4.64 -0.93 18.46
N ASN A 90 4.69 -1.13 17.13
CA ASN A 90 4.39 -2.41 16.50
C ASN A 90 5.70 -3.14 16.18
N GLU A 91 6.00 -4.19 16.92
CA GLU A 91 7.24 -4.98 16.77
C GLU A 91 7.40 -5.59 15.38
N THR A 92 6.30 -5.83 14.66
CA THR A 92 6.30 -6.37 13.30
C THR A 92 6.94 -5.43 12.27
N VAL A 93 6.91 -4.11 12.54
CA VAL A 93 7.35 -3.06 11.61
C VAL A 93 8.39 -2.12 12.24
N ALA A 94 8.70 -2.31 13.51
CA ALA A 94 9.74 -1.61 14.22
C ALA A 94 11.11 -2.24 13.91
N GLN A 95 11.66 -1.90 12.75
CA GLN A 95 13.07 -2.10 12.43
C GLN A 95 13.76 -0.76 12.26
#